data_AF-A0A520R0F0-F1
#
_entry.id   AF-A0A520R0F0-F1
#
_cell.length_a   1.000
_cell.length_b   1.000
_cell.length_c   1.000
_cell.angle_alpha   90.00
_cell.angle_beta   90.00
_cell.angle_gamma   90.00
#
_symmetry.space_group_name_H-M   'P 1'
#
loop_
_entity.id
_entity.type
_entity.pdbx_description
1 polymer ?
#
loop_
_entity_poly.entity_id
_entity_poly.type
_entity_poly.pdbx_seq_one_letter_code
_entity_poly.pdbx_strand_id
1 'polypeptide(L)'
;MTERDFLLLGERLWQCYARELTGTELPDWARERLRLRLRFDRGRVTGVRVSRHARVPAGVRSCIEALRVPVPHGGSRPTGTWVQTFSLLVERVIRGTASLRGVTVEGSAATATALRAQLPGLLPQLRMAYQRAMRDEPSIAGVVEARFEVSPEGRVSALRVLAPAETSRPLPALVRAALSRARFSSPDHAPARVRVTLAFTPG
;
A
#
# COMPACT_ATOMS: atom_id res chain seq x y z
N MET A 1 20.03 -14.09 20.42
CA MET A 1 18.96 -13.16 19.99
C MET A 1 18.01 -13.95 19.12
N THR A 2 16.74 -14.04 19.50
CA THR A 2 15.76 -14.80 18.71
C THR A 2 15.21 -13.93 17.59
N GLU A 3 14.72 -14.56 16.52
CA GLU A 3 14.02 -13.86 15.43
C GLU A 3 12.82 -13.05 15.94
N ARG A 4 12.13 -13.55 16.98
CA ARG A 4 11.01 -12.89 17.64
C ARG A 4 11.41 -11.58 18.33
N ASP A 5 12.55 -11.56 19.02
CA ASP A 5 13.06 -10.35 19.68
C ASP A 5 13.43 -9.26 18.65
N PHE A 6 13.96 -9.68 17.51
CA PHE A 6 14.26 -8.79 16.38
C PHE A 6 13.01 -8.16 15.78
N LEU A 7 11.96 -8.96 15.57
CA LEU A 7 10.69 -8.48 15.02
C LEU A 7 10.03 -7.47 15.98
N LEU A 8 10.01 -7.76 17.28
CA LEU A 8 9.49 -6.86 18.31
C LEU A 8 10.26 -5.54 18.37
N LEU A 9 11.59 -5.57 18.23
CA LEU A 9 12.41 -4.37 18.18
C LEU A 9 12.14 -3.56 16.90
N GLY A 10 12.03 -4.22 15.74
CA GLY A 10 11.65 -3.58 14.49
C GLY A 10 10.31 -2.86 14.57
N GLU A 11 9.31 -3.49 15.18
CA GLU A 11 7.98 -2.91 15.39
C GLU A 11 8.02 -1.71 16.34
N ARG A 12 8.78 -1.79 17.43
CA ARG A 12 8.94 -0.67 18.38
C ARG A 12 9.69 0.51 17.78
N LEU A 13 10.72 0.24 16.98
CA LEU A 13 11.41 1.28 16.22
C LEU A 13 10.42 1.94 15.25
N TRP A 14 9.61 1.16 14.52
CA TRP A 14 8.56 1.70 13.65
C TRP A 14 7.58 2.60 14.40
N GLN A 15 7.10 2.20 15.58
CA GLN A 15 6.18 3.00 16.39
C GLN A 15 6.76 4.37 16.78
N CYS A 16 8.07 4.45 17.05
CA CYS A 16 8.74 5.73 17.31
C CYS A 16 8.71 6.67 16.10
N TYR A 17 8.88 6.14 14.89
CA TYR A 17 8.77 6.91 13.65
C TYR A 17 7.32 7.28 13.33
N ALA A 18 6.38 6.34 13.45
CA ALA A 18 4.98 6.52 13.11
C ALA A 18 4.29 7.64 13.93
N ARG A 19 4.75 7.91 15.17
CA ARG A 19 4.22 9.00 16.00
C ARG A 19 4.58 10.40 15.49
N GLU A 20 5.71 10.53 14.80
CA GLU A 20 6.25 11.79 14.30
C GLU A 20 5.92 12.00 12.82
N LEU A 21 5.51 10.94 12.12
CA LEU A 21 4.95 11.01 10.78
C LEU A 21 3.50 11.51 10.88
N THR A 22 3.31 12.83 10.86
CA THR A 22 2.00 13.48 10.80
C THR A 22 1.69 13.95 9.38
N GLY A 23 0.46 13.72 8.93
CA GLY A 23 -0.04 14.20 7.63
C GLY A 23 0.11 13.23 6.46
N THR A 24 -0.28 13.69 5.27
CA THR A 24 -0.34 12.93 4.01
C THR A 24 0.98 12.94 3.24
N GLU A 25 2.06 13.54 3.75
CA GLU A 25 3.37 13.56 3.10
C GLU A 25 4.46 13.08 4.04
N LEU A 26 5.29 12.14 3.57
CA LEU A 26 6.51 11.78 4.30
C LEU A 26 7.53 12.92 4.13
N PRO A 27 8.15 13.40 5.22
CA PRO A 27 9.34 14.23 5.15
C PRO A 27 10.44 13.54 4.32
N ASP A 28 11.30 14.31 3.64
CA ASP A 28 12.34 13.76 2.76
C ASP A 28 13.24 12.73 3.46
N TRP A 29 13.51 12.92 4.75
CA TRP A 29 14.31 11.99 5.56
C TRP A 29 13.68 10.59 5.72
N ALA A 30 12.35 10.46 5.57
CA ALA A 30 11.63 9.20 5.75
C ALA A 30 11.50 8.39 4.44
N ARG A 31 11.81 8.99 3.28
CA ARG A 31 11.78 8.32 1.97
C ARG A 31 13.04 7.49 1.71
N GLU A 32 14.08 7.69 2.50
CA GLU A 32 15.34 6.97 2.39
C GLU A 32 15.34 5.69 3.23
N ARG A 33 16.08 4.67 2.78
CA ARG A 33 16.35 3.48 3.60
C ARG A 33 17.22 3.88 4.79
N LEU A 34 16.60 4.00 5.96
CA LEU A 34 17.28 4.40 7.19
C LEU A 34 18.15 3.26 7.71
N ARG A 35 19.46 3.47 7.76
CA ARG A 35 20.38 2.60 8.51
C ARG A 35 20.60 3.18 9.90
N LEU A 36 20.02 2.52 10.90
CA LEU A 36 20.22 2.85 12.31
C LEU A 36 21.33 2.00 12.90
N ARG A 37 22.30 2.65 13.52
CA ARG A 37 23.33 2.00 14.32
C ARG A 37 23.06 2.34 15.79
N LEU A 38 22.56 1.35 16.52
CA LEU A 38 22.16 1.48 17.91
C LEU A 38 23.28 0.94 18.81
N ARG A 39 23.70 1.73 19.79
CA ARG A 39 24.60 1.32 20.87
C ARG A 39 23.75 0.93 22.07
N PHE A 40 24.05 -0.23 22.63
CA PHE A 40 23.35 -0.77 23.78
C PHE A 40 24.31 -0.92 24.95
N ASP A 41 23.84 -0.58 26.15
CA ASP A 41 24.51 -0.90 27.40
C ASP A 41 23.50 -1.50 28.38
N ARG A 42 23.80 -2.71 28.90
CA ARG A 42 22.93 -3.45 29.82
C ARG A 42 21.46 -3.52 29.40
N GLY A 43 21.18 -3.63 28.09
CA GLY A 43 19.83 -3.72 27.52
C GLY A 43 19.11 -2.39 27.31
N ARG A 44 19.78 -1.26 27.56
CA ARG A 44 19.30 0.08 27.24
C ARG A 44 19.98 0.60 25.99
N VAL A 45 19.23 1.29 25.14
CA VAL A 45 19.83 2.07 24.05
C VAL A 45 20.52 3.28 24.67
N THR A 46 21.82 3.43 24.45
CA THR A 46 22.64 4.55 24.97
C THR A 46 23.17 5.45 23.86
N GLY A 47 22.91 5.11 22.60
CA GLY A 47 23.25 5.98 21.49
C GLY A 47 22.62 5.53 20.18
N VAL A 48 22.20 6.51 19.39
CA VAL A 48 21.61 6.32 18.06
C VAL A 48 22.48 7.06 17.04
N ARG A 49 23.01 6.34 16.04
CA ARG A 49 23.62 6.93 14.86
C ARG A 49 22.85 6.52 13.62
N VAL A 50 22.71 7.44 12.67
CA VAL A 50 21.98 7.21 11.42
C VAL A 50 22.92 7.46 10.24
N SER A 51 22.61 6.88 9.07
CA SER A 51 23.31 7.16 7.81
C SER A 51 23.41 8.66 7.54
N ARG A 52 24.55 9.09 6.96
CA ARG A 52 24.99 10.49 6.84
C ARG A 52 24.00 11.48 6.18
N HIS A 53 22.98 11.00 5.49
CA HIS A 53 22.02 11.83 4.74
C HIS A 53 20.64 11.91 5.39
N ALA A 54 20.34 11.04 6.37
CA ALA A 54 19.03 11.04 7.02
C ALA A 54 19.06 11.78 8.36
N ARG A 55 18.17 12.77 8.51
CA ARG A 55 17.90 13.41 9.80
C ARG A 55 16.85 12.60 10.55
N VAL A 56 17.13 12.27 11.82
CA VAL A 56 16.11 11.75 12.74
C VAL A 56 15.53 12.93 13.51
N PRO A 57 14.21 13.15 13.47
CA PRO A 57 13.57 14.17 14.31
C PRO A 57 13.93 13.97 15.78
N ALA A 58 14.03 15.06 16.53
CA ALA A 58 14.39 14.99 17.95
C ALA A 58 13.43 14.09 18.74
N GLY A 59 12.13 14.13 18.46
CA GLY A 59 11.14 13.28 19.11
C GLY A 59 11.30 11.79 18.80
N VAL A 60 11.64 11.43 17.54
CA VAL A 60 11.97 10.05 17.18
C VAL A 60 13.23 9.57 17.93
N ARG A 61 14.27 10.41 17.99
CA ARG A 61 15.51 10.07 18.72
C ARG A 61 15.21 9.80 20.20
N SER A 62 14.49 10.72 20.86
CA SER A 62 14.10 10.57 22.26
C SER A 62 13.28 9.29 22.49
N CYS A 63 12.38 8.94 21.56
CA CYS A 63 11.63 7.69 21.64
C CYS A 63 12.53 6.46 21.54
N ILE A 64 13.48 6.43 20.60
CA ILE A 64 14.42 5.31 20.41
C ILE A 64 15.32 5.14 21.65
N GLU A 65 15.83 6.23 22.21
CA GLU A 65 16.66 6.22 23.42
C GLU A 65 15.87 5.75 24.65
N ALA A 66 14.56 5.97 24.69
CA ALA A 66 13.67 5.47 25.72
C ALA A 66 13.31 3.97 25.57
N LEU A 67 13.63 3.33 24.44
CA LEU A 67 13.33 1.91 24.23
C LEU A 67 14.14 1.03 25.19
N ARG A 68 13.42 0.28 26.01
CA ARG A 68 13.97 -0.86 26.75
C ARG A 68 13.85 -2.10 25.89
N VAL A 69 14.96 -2.58 25.35
CA VAL A 69 14.96 -3.80 24.54
C VAL A 69 15.21 -4.98 25.46
N PRO A 70 14.34 -6.02 25.45
CA PRO A 70 14.64 -7.23 26.20
C PRO A 70 15.99 -7.80 25.74
N VAL A 71 16.92 -7.92 26.68
CA VAL A 71 18.25 -8.50 26.43
C VAL A 71 18.04 -9.96 25.99
N PRO A 72 18.73 -10.44 24.95
CA PRO A 72 18.58 -11.81 24.48
C PRO A 72 18.70 -12.80 25.64
N HIS A 73 17.68 -13.62 25.84
CA HIS A 73 17.79 -14.81 26.68
C HIS A 73 18.31 -15.93 25.79
N GLY A 74 19.51 -16.43 26.09
CA GLY A 74 20.17 -17.49 25.33
C GLY A 74 21.54 -17.05 24.81
N GLY A 75 22.57 -17.42 25.57
CA GLY A 75 23.98 -17.15 25.29
C GLY A 75 24.44 -15.81 25.86
N SER A 76 25.04 -15.85 27.05
CA SER A 76 25.78 -14.76 27.71
C SER A 76 25.06 -13.40 27.71
N ARG A 77 24.53 -12.97 28.87
CA ARG A 77 24.22 -11.54 29.08
C ARG A 77 25.44 -10.75 28.54
N PRO A 78 25.31 -9.89 27.52
CA PRO A 78 26.42 -9.03 27.17
C PRO A 78 26.63 -8.10 28.37
N THR A 79 27.59 -8.45 29.21
CA THR A 79 28.00 -7.71 30.42
C THR A 79 28.77 -6.44 30.07
N GLY A 80 28.51 -5.86 28.90
CA GLY A 80 29.22 -4.71 28.36
C GLY A 80 28.44 -4.02 27.26
N THR A 81 29.09 -3.07 26.59
CA THR A 81 28.48 -2.33 25.49
C THR A 81 28.57 -3.10 24.18
N TRP A 82 27.49 -3.18 23.41
CA TRP A 82 27.49 -3.67 22.03
C TRP A 82 26.84 -2.70 21.07
N VAL A 83 27.06 -2.90 19.77
CA VAL A 83 26.51 -2.07 18.69
C VAL A 83 25.86 -2.94 17.64
N GLN A 84 24.61 -2.64 17.30
CA GLN A 84 23.86 -3.37 16.27
C GLN A 84 23.38 -2.40 15.19
N THR A 85 23.43 -2.84 13.93
CA THR A 85 22.91 -2.08 12.80
C THR A 85 21.57 -2.66 12.36
N PHE A 86 20.57 -1.80 12.20
CA PHE A 86 19.24 -2.09 11.70
C PHE A 86 19.04 -1.33 10.39
N SER A 87 18.46 -2.00 9.40
CA SER A 87 17.92 -1.34 8.21
C SER A 87 16.42 -1.23 8.39
N LEU A 88 15.92 -0.01 8.60
CA LEU A 88 14.49 0.27 8.56
C LEU A 88 14.15 0.71 7.16
N LEU A 89 13.21 0.01 6.54
CA LEU A 89 12.53 0.47 5.35
C LEU A 89 11.25 1.15 5.81
N VAL A 90 11.26 2.48 5.84
CA VAL A 90 10.04 3.28 6.08
C VAL A 90 9.32 3.38 4.73
N GLU A 91 8.62 2.32 4.33
CA GLU A 91 7.67 2.46 3.23
C GLU A 91 6.45 3.22 3.75
N ARG A 92 6.14 4.37 3.15
CA ARG A 92 4.80 4.95 3.28
C ARG A 92 3.84 3.84 2.90
N VAL A 93 2.98 3.41 3.83
CA VAL A 93 1.77 2.70 3.42
C VAL A 93 0.91 3.76 2.77
N ILE A 94 1.14 4.05 1.49
CA ILE A 94 0.30 4.95 0.71
C ILE A 94 -1.03 4.24 0.58
N ARG A 95 -1.97 4.64 1.43
CA ARG A 95 -3.32 4.09 1.40
C ARG A 95 -4.09 4.93 0.41
N GLY A 96 -4.59 4.26 -0.61
CA GLY A 96 -5.58 4.79 -1.52
C GLY A 96 -6.73 3.81 -1.58
N THR A 97 -7.94 4.33 -1.73
CA THR A 97 -9.14 3.53 -1.92
C THR A 97 -9.55 3.57 -3.38
N ALA A 98 -9.93 2.40 -3.90
CA ALA A 98 -10.63 2.24 -5.16
C ALA A 98 -12.01 1.68 -4.83
N SER A 99 -13.07 2.31 -5.31
CA SER A 99 -14.45 1.90 -5.03
C SER A 99 -15.30 1.90 -6.30
N LEU A 100 -16.29 1.00 -6.35
CA LEU A 100 -17.33 1.00 -7.37
C LEU A 100 -18.44 1.94 -6.91
N ARG A 101 -18.69 3.02 -7.66
CA ARG A 101 -19.79 3.96 -7.42
C ARG A 101 -21.07 3.60 -8.16
N GLY A 102 -20.95 2.93 -9.30
CA GLY A 102 -22.10 2.59 -10.13
C GLY A 102 -21.77 1.41 -11.03
N VAL A 103 -22.75 0.53 -11.22
CA VAL A 103 -22.67 -0.63 -12.09
C VAL A 103 -23.98 -0.78 -12.85
N THR A 104 -23.89 -0.78 -14.17
CA THR A 104 -24.99 -1.13 -15.07
C THR A 104 -24.56 -2.32 -15.91
N VAL A 105 -25.42 -3.33 -16.00
CA VAL A 105 -25.18 -4.51 -16.84
C VAL A 105 -26.43 -4.75 -17.66
N GLU A 106 -26.27 -4.75 -18.97
CA GLU A 106 -27.30 -5.02 -19.97
C GLU A 106 -27.02 -6.40 -20.59
N GLY A 107 -28.02 -7.28 -20.54
CA GLY A 107 -27.91 -8.68 -20.95
C GLY A 107 -29.02 -9.52 -20.30
N SER A 108 -28.90 -10.84 -20.35
CA SER A 108 -29.85 -11.71 -19.64
C SER A 108 -29.82 -11.42 -18.13
N ALA A 109 -30.94 -11.68 -17.45
CA ALA A 109 -31.04 -11.45 -16.01
C ALA A 109 -30.03 -12.30 -15.21
N ALA A 110 -29.78 -13.54 -15.65
CA ALA A 110 -28.82 -14.46 -15.03
C ALA A 110 -27.38 -13.96 -15.21
N THR A 111 -26.96 -13.64 -16.45
CA THR A 111 -25.65 -13.05 -16.74
C THR A 111 -25.46 -11.73 -15.97
N ALA A 112 -26.45 -10.85 -16.00
CA ALA A 112 -26.35 -9.54 -15.35
C ALA A 112 -26.18 -9.65 -13.83
N THR A 113 -26.86 -10.60 -13.19
CA THR A 113 -26.72 -10.86 -11.75
C THR A 113 -25.33 -11.44 -11.43
N ALA A 114 -24.87 -12.41 -12.20
CA ALA A 114 -23.55 -13.03 -12.03
C ALA A 114 -22.41 -12.00 -12.21
N LEU A 115 -22.51 -11.13 -13.22
CA LEU A 115 -21.49 -10.11 -13.48
C LEU A 115 -21.46 -9.05 -12.36
N ARG A 116 -22.62 -8.59 -11.87
CA ARG A 116 -22.68 -7.65 -10.73
C ARG A 116 -22.00 -8.22 -9.48
N ALA A 117 -22.15 -9.52 -9.23
CA ALA A 117 -21.51 -10.19 -8.09
C ALA A 117 -19.97 -10.30 -8.23
N GLN A 118 -19.46 -10.39 -9.47
CA GLN A 118 -18.03 -10.55 -9.73
C GLN A 118 -17.25 -9.23 -9.79
N LEU A 119 -17.89 -8.13 -10.20
CA LEU A 119 -17.24 -6.83 -10.34
C LEU A 119 -16.51 -6.33 -9.08
N PRO A 120 -17.06 -6.47 -7.85
CA PRO A 120 -16.32 -6.14 -6.62
C PRO A 120 -15.01 -6.93 -6.46
N GLY A 121 -14.92 -8.13 -7.01
CA GLY A 121 -13.70 -8.96 -7.02
C GLY A 121 -12.51 -8.33 -7.77
N LEU A 122 -12.75 -7.31 -8.60
CA LEU A 122 -11.70 -6.56 -9.29
C LEU A 122 -11.04 -5.48 -8.41
N LEU A 123 -11.73 -5.03 -7.36
CA LEU A 123 -11.26 -3.93 -6.51
C LEU A 123 -9.90 -4.18 -5.83
N PRO A 124 -9.57 -5.40 -5.34
CA PRO A 124 -8.24 -5.67 -4.79
C PRO A 124 -7.11 -5.43 -5.80
N GLN A 125 -7.27 -5.89 -7.04
CA GLN A 125 -6.26 -5.72 -8.09
C GLN A 125 -6.14 -4.26 -8.51
N LEU A 126 -7.27 -3.56 -8.69
CA LEU A 126 -7.30 -2.12 -8.98
C LEU A 126 -6.65 -1.30 -7.88
N ARG A 127 -6.94 -1.62 -6.61
CA ARG A 127 -6.34 -0.96 -5.44
C ARG A 127 -4.83 -1.19 -5.38
N MET A 128 -4.36 -2.41 -5.64
CA MET A 128 -2.91 -2.67 -5.70
C MET A 128 -2.23 -1.88 -6.80
N ALA A 129 -2.80 -1.83 -8.00
CA ALA A 129 -2.25 -1.04 -9.09
C ALA A 129 -2.26 0.46 -8.76
N TYR A 130 -3.32 0.94 -8.12
CA TYR A 130 -3.47 2.34 -7.72
C TYR A 130 -2.44 2.74 -6.68
N GLN A 131 -2.26 1.93 -5.63
CA GLN A 131 -1.25 2.15 -4.61
C GLN A 131 0.18 2.16 -5.18
N ARG A 132 0.44 1.40 -6.25
CA ARG A 132 1.72 1.48 -6.96
C ARG A 132 1.87 2.82 -7.67
N ALA A 133 0.85 3.27 -8.42
CA ALA A 133 0.89 4.57 -9.08
C ALA A 133 1.05 5.72 -8.08
N MET A 134 0.43 5.62 -6.90
CA MET A 134 0.57 6.62 -5.84
C MET A 134 1.98 6.70 -5.24
N ARG A 135 2.86 5.71 -5.46
CA ARG A 135 4.28 5.80 -5.04
C ARG A 135 5.01 6.90 -5.80
N ASP A 136 4.62 7.11 -7.06
CA ASP A 136 5.23 8.11 -7.94
C ASP A 136 4.51 9.45 -7.82
N GLU A 137 3.18 9.44 -7.70
CA GLU A 137 2.35 10.65 -7.56
C GLU A 137 1.28 10.46 -6.46
N PRO A 138 1.56 10.87 -5.20
CA PRO A 138 0.70 10.58 -4.05
C PRO A 138 -0.69 11.24 -4.07
N SER A 139 -0.87 12.27 -4.89
CA SER A 139 -2.11 13.05 -5.03
C SER A 139 -3.04 12.54 -6.12
N ILE A 140 -2.71 11.42 -6.79
CA ILE A 140 -3.57 10.83 -7.83
C ILE A 140 -4.97 10.63 -7.27
N ALA A 141 -5.97 11.22 -7.92
CA ALA A 141 -7.37 11.10 -7.57
C ALA A 141 -8.24 11.25 -8.81
N GLY A 142 -9.48 10.76 -8.73
CA GLY A 142 -10.49 11.02 -9.74
C GLY A 142 -11.49 9.91 -9.93
N VAL A 143 -12.36 10.10 -10.91
CA VAL A 143 -13.44 9.18 -11.25
C VAL A 143 -13.25 8.72 -12.68
N VAL A 144 -13.33 7.40 -12.87
CA VAL A 144 -13.17 6.78 -14.18
C VAL A 144 -14.41 5.96 -14.48
N GLU A 145 -15.00 6.20 -15.64
CA GLU A 145 -16.05 5.36 -16.19
C GLU A 145 -15.43 4.37 -17.19
N ALA A 146 -15.72 3.09 -17.03
CA ALA A 146 -15.35 2.07 -18.02
C ALA A 146 -16.61 1.43 -18.61
N ARG A 147 -16.62 1.34 -19.94
CA ARG A 147 -17.64 0.65 -20.73
C ARG A 147 -16.99 -0.47 -21.50
N PHE A 148 -17.55 -1.67 -21.44
CA PHE A 148 -17.01 -2.82 -22.14
C PHE A 148 -18.08 -3.88 -22.38
N GLU A 149 -17.76 -4.83 -23.24
CA GLU A 149 -18.57 -6.01 -23.49
C GLU A 149 -17.87 -7.23 -22.90
N VAL A 150 -18.65 -8.13 -22.31
CA VAL A 150 -18.19 -9.45 -21.87
C VAL A 150 -18.65 -10.45 -22.90
N SER A 151 -17.70 -11.17 -23.51
CA SER A 151 -17.99 -12.22 -24.48
C SER A 151 -18.54 -13.49 -23.79
N PRO A 152 -19.13 -14.44 -24.54
CA PRO A 152 -19.56 -15.73 -24.02
C PRO A 152 -18.50 -16.51 -23.23
N GLU A 153 -17.23 -16.34 -23.61
CA GLU A 153 -16.05 -16.94 -22.97
C GLU A 153 -15.54 -16.15 -21.77
N GLY A 154 -16.27 -15.09 -21.36
CA GLY A 154 -15.94 -14.30 -20.19
C GLY A 154 -14.85 -13.26 -20.41
N ARG A 155 -14.49 -12.97 -21.66
CA ARG A 155 -13.41 -12.01 -21.98
C ARG A 155 -13.96 -10.60 -22.17
N VAL A 156 -13.18 -9.62 -21.75
CA VAL A 156 -13.48 -8.21 -21.97
C VAL A 156 -13.14 -7.82 -23.41
N SER A 157 -14.10 -7.20 -24.10
CA SER A 157 -13.99 -6.66 -25.44
C SER A 157 -14.60 -5.25 -25.50
N ALA A 158 -14.40 -4.54 -26.61
CA ALA A 158 -14.92 -3.17 -26.82
C ALA A 158 -14.62 -2.17 -25.69
N LEU A 159 -13.54 -2.37 -24.92
CA LEU A 159 -13.22 -1.57 -23.74
C LEU A 159 -12.97 -0.10 -24.11
N ARG A 160 -13.74 0.78 -23.45
CA ARG A 160 -13.61 2.24 -23.49
C ARG A 160 -13.51 2.73 -22.06
N VAL A 161 -12.52 3.58 -21.81
CA VAL A 161 -12.30 4.19 -20.51
C VAL A 161 -12.42 5.69 -20.70
N LEU A 162 -13.39 6.29 -20.02
CA LEU A 162 -13.75 7.69 -20.08
C LEU A 162 -13.45 8.31 -18.72
N ALA A 163 -12.85 9.49 -18.73
CA ALA A 163 -12.53 10.20 -17.50
C ALA A 163 -12.73 11.71 -17.72
N PRO A 164 -13.29 12.43 -16.74
CA PRO A 164 -13.30 13.89 -16.72
C PRO A 164 -11.90 14.49 -16.81
N ALA A 165 -11.80 15.74 -17.27
CA ALA A 165 -10.51 16.42 -17.45
C ALA A 165 -9.73 16.59 -16.14
N GLU A 166 -10.42 16.63 -14.99
CA GLU A 166 -9.84 16.76 -13.66
C GLU A 166 -9.30 15.42 -13.12
N THR A 167 -9.54 14.31 -13.82
CA THR A 167 -9.04 13.00 -13.40
C THR A 167 -7.56 12.88 -13.67
N SER A 168 -6.83 12.40 -12.67
CA SER A 168 -5.38 12.21 -12.78
C SER A 168 -5.04 11.29 -13.97
N ARG A 169 -4.13 11.76 -14.83
CA ARG A 169 -3.71 11.13 -16.08
C ARG A 169 -3.37 9.62 -15.98
N PRO A 170 -2.76 9.09 -14.90
CA PRO A 170 -2.46 7.65 -14.83
C PRO A 170 -3.69 6.75 -14.65
N LEU A 171 -4.82 7.26 -14.13
CA LEU A 171 -5.98 6.43 -13.76
C LEU A 171 -6.65 5.73 -14.95
N PRO A 172 -6.91 6.37 -16.10
CA PRO A 172 -7.53 5.70 -17.25
C PRO A 172 -6.69 4.53 -17.79
N ALA A 173 -5.37 4.68 -17.83
CA ALA A 173 -4.46 3.64 -18.31
C ALA A 173 -4.43 2.44 -17.35
N LEU A 174 -4.42 2.71 -16.05
CA LEU A 174 -4.48 1.69 -15.01
C LEU A 174 -5.77 0.87 -15.07
N VAL A 175 -6.92 1.55 -15.15
CA VAL A 175 -8.23 0.90 -15.26
C VAL A 175 -8.31 0.06 -16.52
N ARG A 176 -7.79 0.57 -17.64
CA ARG A 176 -7.73 -0.18 -18.91
C ARG A 176 -6.91 -1.46 -18.77
N ALA A 177 -5.72 -1.37 -18.18
CA ALA A 177 -4.85 -2.52 -17.99
C ALA A 177 -5.50 -3.59 -17.09
N ALA A 178 -6.13 -3.18 -15.99
CA ALA A 178 -6.83 -4.10 -15.09
C ALA A 178 -8.01 -4.81 -15.79
N LEU A 179 -8.90 -4.06 -16.45
CA LEU A 179 -10.09 -4.63 -17.09
C LEU A 179 -9.76 -5.49 -18.31
N SER A 180 -8.74 -5.15 -19.10
CA SER A 180 -8.32 -5.97 -20.25
C SER A 180 -7.88 -7.39 -19.86
N ARG A 181 -7.40 -7.58 -18.61
CA ARG A 181 -6.95 -8.86 -18.06
C ARG A 181 -8.03 -9.59 -17.29
N ALA A 182 -9.15 -8.93 -17.00
CA ALA A 182 -10.25 -9.52 -16.27
C ALA A 182 -10.86 -10.71 -17.03
N ARG A 183 -11.38 -11.66 -16.26
CA ARG A 183 -12.15 -12.80 -16.72
C ARG A 183 -13.41 -12.88 -15.88
N PHE A 184 -14.53 -13.07 -16.55
CA PHE A 184 -15.83 -13.17 -15.92
C PHE A 184 -16.46 -14.51 -16.25
N SER A 185 -17.13 -15.12 -15.28
CA SER A 185 -17.95 -16.30 -15.53
C SER A 185 -19.38 -15.84 -15.87
N SER A 186 -19.97 -16.37 -16.95
CA SER A 186 -21.38 -16.15 -17.28
C SER A 186 -22.11 -17.50 -17.23
N PRO A 187 -23.22 -17.62 -16.47
CA PRO A 187 -23.90 -18.90 -16.28
C PRO A 187 -24.56 -19.44 -17.56
N ASP A 188 -24.92 -18.55 -18.46
CA ASP A 188 -25.64 -18.82 -19.71
C ASP A 188 -24.81 -18.46 -20.94
N HIS A 189 -23.53 -18.10 -20.77
CA HIS A 189 -22.60 -17.71 -21.83
C HIS A 189 -23.16 -16.62 -22.77
N ALA A 190 -24.14 -15.84 -22.30
CA ALA A 190 -24.70 -14.75 -23.08
C ALA A 190 -23.75 -13.54 -23.03
N PRO A 191 -23.56 -12.82 -24.16
CA PRO A 191 -22.80 -11.58 -24.14
C PRO A 191 -23.54 -10.51 -23.33
N ALA A 192 -22.78 -9.63 -22.67
CA ALA A 192 -23.35 -8.55 -21.88
C ALA A 192 -22.54 -7.25 -22.02
N ARG A 193 -23.25 -6.13 -22.04
CA ARG A 193 -22.66 -4.79 -21.98
C ARG A 193 -22.58 -4.36 -20.53
N VAL A 194 -21.40 -3.91 -20.13
CA VAL A 194 -21.12 -3.51 -18.76
C VAL A 194 -20.62 -2.07 -18.74
N ARG A 195 -21.20 -1.28 -17.84
CA ARG A 195 -20.76 0.06 -17.50
C ARG A 195 -20.45 0.10 -16.01
N VAL A 196 -19.23 0.52 -15.67
CA VAL A 196 -18.82 0.71 -14.28
C VAL A 196 -18.24 2.09 -14.06
N THR A 197 -18.57 2.68 -12.93
CA THR A 197 -17.97 3.93 -12.45
C THR A 197 -17.09 3.61 -11.25
N LEU A 198 -15.80 3.93 -11.35
CA LEU A 198 -14.78 3.71 -10.34
C LEU A 198 -14.34 5.06 -9.77
N ALA A 199 -14.22 5.15 -8.44
CA ALA A 199 -13.64 6.31 -7.79
C ALA A 199 -12.34 5.94 -7.09
N PHE A 200 -11.34 6.82 -7.23
CA PHE A 200 -10.01 6.69 -6.63
C PHE A 200 -9.76 7.90 -5.75
N THR A 201 -9.51 7.64 -4.47
CA THR A 201 -9.25 8.68 -3.48
C THR A 201 -7.97 8.36 -2.71
N PRO A 202 -7.05 9.33 -2.57
CA PRO A 202 -5.92 9.20 -1.66
C PRO A 202 -6.45 9.17 -0.21
N GLY A 203 -5.72 8.50 0.68
CA GLY A 203 -6.04 8.39 2.10
C GLY A 203 -4.96 8.95 3.00
#